data_AF-H0EW46-F1
#
_entry.id   AF-H0EW46-F1
#
_cell.length_a   1.000
_cell.length_b   1.000
_cell.length_c   1.000
_cell.angle_alpha   90.00
_cell.angle_beta   90.00
_cell.angle_gamma   90.00
#
_symmetry.space_group_name_H-M   'P 1'
#
loop_
_entity.id
_entity.type
_entity.pdbx_description
1 polymer ?
#
loop_
_entity_poly.entity_id
_entity_poly.type
_entity_poly.pdbx_seq_one_letter_code
_entity_poly.pdbx_strand_id
1 'polypeptide(L)'
;MSRRLEDATEDALLEGGRAGRKAVEEAGFSEELKQRLLERIESHKFKSENAAAFAEAGLTSSAGRGSRDIAASQAWTGEEKPEDTMLRMLDDARKPLAPGLRGPAKIPRPIVDMRLRPQPKLRPGDKLANARDKTSIYAISKDTQMSDEEREKLRQELKDRFTPGARAMPNSIRGLAALANERIEDAIARGQFKNIPRGKAIVRDARADNPFLDTTEYIMNKMIQRQDIVPPWIEKQQELVKAANPWRLSSRTNAQGRGICCVGAVAQSKEKGRRTNLRPNECYE
;
A
#
# COMPACT_ATOMS: atom_id res chain seq x y z
N MET A 1 19.28 -9.04 -65.14
CA MET A 1 20.31 -8.36 -65.96
C MET A 1 20.78 -7.05 -65.34
N SER A 2 19.94 -6.29 -64.62
CA SER A 2 20.33 -5.01 -63.99
C SER A 2 21.53 -5.12 -63.04
N ARG A 3 21.53 -6.07 -62.09
CA ARG A 3 22.66 -6.26 -61.16
C ARG A 3 24.01 -6.46 -61.84
N ARG A 4 24.07 -7.26 -62.90
CA ARG A 4 25.34 -7.49 -63.64
C ARG A 4 25.81 -6.24 -64.40
N LEU A 5 24.89 -5.38 -64.83
CA LEU A 5 25.22 -4.10 -65.45
C LEU A 5 25.64 -3.08 -64.39
N GLU A 6 24.99 -3.08 -63.22
CA GLU A 6 25.39 -2.30 -62.04
C GLU A 6 26.82 -2.69 -61.62
N ASP A 7 27.08 -3.98 -61.41
CA ASP A 7 28.41 -4.52 -61.08
C ASP A 7 29.45 -4.11 -62.15
N ALA A 8 29.14 -4.27 -63.44
CA ALA A 8 30.05 -3.87 -64.53
C ALA A 8 30.31 -2.35 -64.58
N THR A 9 29.32 -1.52 -64.20
CA THR A 9 29.52 -0.06 -64.08
C THR A 9 30.30 0.32 -62.83
N GLU A 10 30.13 -0.39 -61.72
CA GLU A 10 30.90 -0.22 -60.49
C GLU A 10 32.37 -0.59 -60.72
N ASP A 11 32.62 -1.72 -61.39
CA ASP A 11 33.96 -2.16 -61.80
C ASP A 11 34.61 -1.12 -62.74
N ALA A 12 33.87 -0.59 -63.71
CA ALA A 12 34.38 0.47 -64.58
C ALA A 12 34.71 1.78 -63.83
N LEU A 13 34.00 2.12 -62.75
CA LEU A 13 34.23 3.33 -61.95
C LEU A 13 35.37 3.18 -60.93
N LEU A 14 35.54 1.97 -60.37
CA LEU A 14 36.53 1.66 -59.34
C LEU A 14 37.87 1.20 -59.95
N GLU A 15 37.85 0.32 -60.95
CA GLU A 15 39.07 -0.20 -61.62
C GLU A 15 39.43 0.57 -62.89
N GLY A 16 38.45 1.12 -63.63
CA GLY A 16 38.66 1.76 -64.94
C GLY A 16 39.32 3.16 -64.93
N GLY A 17 39.68 3.70 -63.75
CA GLY A 17 40.40 4.97 -63.62
C GLY A 17 39.70 6.16 -64.29
N ARG A 18 40.46 7.04 -64.97
CA ARG A 18 39.89 8.21 -65.67
C ARG A 18 39.08 7.86 -66.91
N ALA A 19 39.44 6.79 -67.62
CA ALA A 19 38.75 6.37 -68.84
C ALA A 19 37.36 5.79 -68.54
N GLY A 20 37.24 4.99 -67.47
CA GLY A 20 35.95 4.46 -67.01
C GLY A 20 34.99 5.55 -66.54
N ARG A 21 35.48 6.53 -65.76
CA ARG A 21 34.68 7.71 -65.36
C ARG A 21 34.21 8.52 -66.56
N LYS A 22 35.09 8.74 -67.56
CA LYS A 22 34.75 9.47 -68.77
C LYS A 22 33.74 8.73 -69.64
N ALA A 23 33.82 7.41 -69.75
CA ALA A 23 32.84 6.60 -70.48
C ALA A 23 31.44 6.65 -69.84
N VAL A 24 31.37 6.67 -68.50
CA VAL A 24 30.12 6.83 -67.76
C VAL A 24 29.57 8.26 -67.89
N GLU A 25 30.44 9.27 -67.89
CA GLU A 25 30.06 10.68 -68.14
C GLU A 25 29.56 10.91 -69.58
N GLU A 26 30.26 10.35 -70.57
CA GLU A 26 29.91 10.41 -72.00
C GLU A 26 28.62 9.64 -72.31
N ALA A 27 28.31 8.56 -71.58
CA ALA A 27 27.06 7.81 -71.71
C ALA A 27 25.83 8.56 -71.18
N GLY A 28 26.01 9.64 -70.39
CA GLY A 28 24.99 10.62 -70.02
C GLY A 28 23.68 10.05 -69.42
N PHE A 29 23.52 10.10 -68.10
CA PHE A 29 22.26 9.71 -67.46
C PHE A 29 21.06 10.52 -68.00
N SER A 30 19.96 9.84 -68.33
CA SER A 30 18.71 10.51 -68.72
C SER A 30 18.24 11.46 -67.63
N GLU A 31 17.61 12.57 -68.02
CA GLU A 31 17.10 13.57 -67.07
C GLU A 31 16.07 12.98 -66.11
N GLU A 32 15.23 12.06 -66.58
CA GLU A 32 14.27 11.32 -65.75
C GLU A 32 14.96 10.47 -64.68
N LEU A 33 16.09 9.81 -65.01
CA LEU A 33 16.83 9.00 -64.06
C LEU A 33 17.52 9.89 -63.02
N LYS A 34 18.10 11.03 -63.45
CA LYS A 34 18.65 12.02 -62.52
C LYS A 34 17.59 12.53 -61.55
N GLN A 35 16.39 12.84 -62.03
CA GLN A 35 15.27 13.26 -61.17
C GLN A 35 14.87 12.18 -60.16
N ARG A 36 14.71 10.93 -60.60
CA ARG A 36 14.43 9.79 -59.69
C ARG A 36 15.52 9.58 -58.65
N LEU A 37 16.78 9.79 -59.04
CA LEU A 37 17.92 9.61 -58.15
C LEU A 37 17.98 10.74 -57.11
N LEU A 38 17.70 11.99 -57.51
CA LEU A 38 17.53 13.12 -56.60
C LEU A 38 16.37 12.87 -55.63
N GLU A 39 15.20 12.43 -56.11
CA GLU A 39 14.05 12.08 -55.26
C GLU A 39 14.40 10.95 -54.28
N ARG A 40 15.15 9.94 -54.73
CA ARG A 40 15.62 8.86 -53.86
C ARG A 40 16.60 9.37 -52.79
N ILE A 41 17.50 10.28 -53.16
CA ILE A 41 18.42 10.92 -52.20
C ILE A 41 17.63 11.76 -51.19
N GLU A 42 16.70 12.58 -51.65
CA GLU A 42 15.85 13.43 -50.81
C GLU A 42 14.99 12.60 -49.86
N SER A 43 14.36 11.52 -50.36
CA SER A 43 13.58 10.60 -49.51
C SER A 43 14.45 9.85 -48.50
N HIS A 44 15.69 9.49 -48.84
CA HIS A 44 16.64 8.92 -47.88
C HIS A 44 17.10 9.94 -46.84
N LYS A 45 17.41 11.19 -47.26
CA LYS A 45 17.75 12.28 -46.34
C LYS A 45 16.60 12.56 -45.38
N PHE A 46 15.38 12.68 -45.90
CA PHE A 46 14.16 12.86 -45.11
C PHE A 46 13.95 11.74 -44.09
N LYS A 47 14.17 10.48 -44.50
CA LYS A 47 14.12 9.32 -43.58
C LYS A 47 15.20 9.37 -42.51
N SER A 48 16.42 9.80 -42.86
CA SER A 48 17.52 9.90 -41.91
C SER A 48 17.30 11.00 -40.88
N GLU A 49 16.80 12.16 -41.31
CA GLU A 49 16.47 13.29 -40.44
C GLU A 49 15.30 12.97 -39.50
N ASN A 50 14.30 12.24 -40.00
CA ASN A 50 13.09 11.90 -39.26
C ASN A 50 13.05 10.44 -38.78
N ALA A 51 14.21 9.83 -38.55
CA ALA A 51 14.32 8.40 -38.23
C ALA A 51 13.47 8.00 -37.00
N ALA A 52 13.43 8.84 -35.96
CA ALA A 52 12.63 8.60 -34.75
C ALA A 52 11.11 8.63 -35.02
N ALA A 53 10.64 9.57 -35.85
CA ALA A 53 9.23 9.66 -36.21
C ALA A 53 8.78 8.46 -37.05
N PHE A 54 9.63 7.98 -37.96
CA PHE A 54 9.37 6.75 -38.71
C PHE A 54 9.37 5.51 -37.81
N ALA A 55 10.27 5.45 -36.82
CA ALA A 55 10.29 4.36 -35.85
C ALA A 55 9.01 4.34 -35.01
N GLU A 56 8.55 5.51 -34.53
CA GLU A 56 7.31 5.64 -33.77
C GLU A 56 6.07 5.25 -34.60
N ALA A 57 5.99 5.73 -35.85
CA ALA A 57 4.89 5.39 -36.76
C ALA A 57 4.86 3.91 -37.14
N GLY A 58 6.02 3.24 -37.13
CA GLY A 58 6.14 1.79 -37.37
C GLY A 58 5.70 0.91 -36.20
N LEU A 59 5.43 1.49 -35.03
CA LEU A 59 5.01 0.71 -33.86
C LEU A 59 3.55 0.29 -33.94
N THR A 60 3.27 -0.95 -33.57
CA THR A 60 1.90 -1.45 -33.42
C THR A 60 1.25 -0.87 -32.17
N SER A 61 -0.10 -0.78 -32.17
CA SER A 61 -0.85 -0.30 -31.00
C SER A 61 -0.63 -1.13 -29.73
N SER A 62 -0.20 -2.39 -29.88
CA SER A 62 0.16 -3.31 -28.79
C SER A 62 1.51 -3.02 -28.12
N ALA A 63 2.37 -2.19 -28.72
CA ALA A 63 3.67 -1.86 -28.16
C ALA A 63 3.50 -1.09 -26.83
N GLY A 64 4.21 -1.54 -25.80
CA GLY A 64 4.19 -0.94 -24.47
C GLY A 64 4.81 0.46 -24.45
N ARG A 65 4.57 1.21 -23.37
CA ARG A 65 5.08 2.58 -23.21
C ARG A 65 6.60 2.66 -23.36
N GLY A 66 7.36 1.78 -22.69
CA GLY A 66 8.82 1.79 -22.77
C GLY A 66 9.37 1.56 -24.19
N SER A 67 8.75 0.68 -24.99
CA SER A 67 9.15 0.50 -26.39
C SER A 67 8.85 1.72 -27.26
N ARG A 68 7.79 2.46 -26.96
CA ARG A 68 7.47 3.72 -27.65
C ARG A 68 8.46 4.81 -27.27
N ASP A 69 8.77 4.94 -25.99
CA ASP A 69 9.73 5.91 -25.49
C ASP A 69 11.13 5.67 -26.10
N ILE A 70 11.55 4.40 -26.25
CA ILE A 70 12.81 4.05 -26.92
C ILE A 70 12.78 4.37 -28.42
N ALA A 71 11.69 4.07 -29.12
CA ALA A 71 11.59 4.34 -30.56
C ALA A 71 11.57 5.85 -30.88
N ALA A 72 10.92 6.64 -30.02
CA ALA A 72 10.87 8.09 -30.13
C ALA A 72 12.17 8.77 -29.66
N SER A 73 13.03 8.07 -28.91
CA SER A 73 14.29 8.63 -28.43
C SER A 73 15.27 8.90 -29.58
N GLN A 74 16.08 9.94 -29.43
CA GLN A 74 17.12 10.25 -30.41
C GLN A 74 18.25 9.23 -30.32
N ALA A 75 18.80 8.86 -31.48
CA ALA A 75 19.96 7.99 -31.54
C ALA A 75 21.15 8.59 -30.78
N TRP A 76 21.89 7.75 -30.07
CA TRP A 76 23.08 8.13 -29.32
C TRP A 76 24.19 8.64 -30.25
N THR A 77 24.65 9.88 -30.04
CA THR A 77 25.68 10.52 -30.87
C THR A 77 27.08 10.51 -30.24
N GLY A 78 27.25 9.88 -29.07
CA GLY A 78 28.52 9.87 -28.31
C GLY A 78 28.54 10.86 -27.15
N GLU A 79 27.75 11.92 -27.24
CA GLU A 79 27.56 12.91 -26.18
C GLU A 79 26.14 12.82 -25.61
N GLU A 80 26.02 12.88 -24.28
CA GLU A 80 24.72 12.96 -23.60
C GLU A 80 24.15 14.37 -23.75
N LYS A 81 22.88 14.47 -24.14
CA LYS A 81 22.18 15.75 -24.12
C LYS A 81 21.98 16.26 -22.70
N PRO A 82 21.94 17.59 -22.47
CA PRO A 82 21.75 18.14 -21.13
C PRO A 82 20.45 17.67 -20.49
N GLU A 83 19.37 17.49 -21.26
CA GLU A 83 18.10 16.97 -20.74
C GLU A 83 18.24 15.55 -20.19
N ASP A 84 18.93 14.69 -20.93
CA ASP A 84 19.16 13.28 -20.55
C ASP A 84 20.10 13.19 -19.34
N THR A 85 21.13 14.07 -19.27
CA THR A 85 21.99 14.15 -18.08
C THR A 85 21.20 14.57 -16.84
N MET A 86 20.31 15.55 -16.96
CA MET A 86 19.45 16.01 -15.87
C MET A 86 18.48 14.92 -15.43
N LEU A 87 17.88 14.19 -16.37
CA LEU A 87 17.02 13.05 -16.07
C LEU A 87 17.78 11.99 -15.28
N ARG A 88 19.00 11.64 -15.71
CA ARG A 88 19.85 10.69 -14.99
C ARG A 88 20.20 11.18 -13.58
N MET A 89 20.56 12.46 -13.44
CA MET A 89 20.83 13.05 -12.12
C MET A 89 19.60 13.00 -11.20
N LEU A 90 18.39 13.21 -11.73
CA LEU A 90 17.15 13.12 -10.97
C LEU A 90 16.82 11.68 -10.57
N ASP A 91 17.02 10.73 -11.47
CA ASP A 91 16.82 9.31 -11.21
C ASP A 91 17.83 8.76 -10.20
N ASP A 92 19.09 9.20 -10.29
CA ASP A 92 20.15 8.87 -9.33
C ASP A 92 19.86 9.49 -7.95
N ALA A 93 19.41 10.74 -7.91
CA ALA A 93 18.99 11.41 -6.67
C ALA A 93 17.79 10.71 -6.02
N ARG A 94 16.90 10.12 -6.83
CA ARG A 94 15.70 9.40 -6.38
C ARG A 94 15.77 7.90 -6.65
N LYS A 95 16.94 7.31 -6.41
CA LYS A 95 17.13 5.89 -6.67
C LYS A 95 16.12 5.03 -5.89
N PRO A 96 15.26 4.26 -6.59
CA PRO A 96 14.30 3.42 -5.89
C PRO A 96 15.04 2.36 -5.06
N LEU A 97 14.51 2.05 -3.89
CA LEU A 97 15.05 1.00 -3.00
C LEU A 97 15.32 -0.29 -3.78
N ALA A 98 16.29 -1.09 -3.34
CA ALA A 98 16.60 -2.38 -3.96
C ALA A 98 15.32 -3.25 -4.05
N PRO A 99 15.14 -4.09 -5.10
CA PRO A 99 13.92 -4.88 -5.29
C PRO A 99 13.48 -5.69 -4.06
N GLY A 100 14.42 -6.19 -3.25
CA GLY A 100 14.12 -6.92 -2.01
C GLY A 100 13.62 -6.05 -0.84
N LEU A 101 13.88 -4.73 -0.88
CA LEU A 101 13.42 -3.74 0.09
C LEU A 101 12.17 -2.98 -0.39
N ARG A 102 11.75 -3.18 -1.64
CA ARG A 102 10.49 -2.64 -2.13
C ARG A 102 9.35 -3.46 -1.51
N GLY A 103 8.57 -2.82 -0.64
CA GLY A 103 7.33 -3.41 -0.17
C GLY A 103 6.41 -3.80 -1.35
N PRO A 104 5.49 -4.75 -1.16
CA PRO A 104 4.52 -5.09 -2.20
C PRO A 104 3.80 -3.82 -2.66
N ALA A 105 3.65 -3.66 -3.98
CA ALA A 105 3.00 -2.48 -4.54
C ALA A 105 1.67 -2.23 -3.81
N LYS A 106 1.52 -1.04 -3.21
CA LYS A 106 0.28 -0.60 -2.57
C LYS A 106 -0.74 -0.26 -3.66
N ILE A 107 -1.22 -1.29 -4.35
CA ILE A 107 -2.33 -1.16 -5.28
C ILE A 107 -3.59 -1.08 -4.41
N PRO A 108 -4.42 -0.02 -4.54
CA PRO A 108 -5.66 0.11 -3.80
C PRO A 108 -6.51 -1.15 -4.00
N ARG A 109 -6.87 -1.83 -2.90
CA ARG A 109 -7.80 -2.97 -2.95
C ARG A 109 -9.22 -2.44 -2.85
N PRO A 110 -10.19 -3.02 -3.58
CA PRO A 110 -10.07 -4.24 -4.39
C PRO A 110 -9.55 -3.98 -5.82
N ILE A 111 -8.60 -4.80 -6.26
CA ILE A 111 -8.23 -4.91 -7.67
C ILE A 111 -9.38 -5.64 -8.36
N VAL A 112 -10.24 -4.91 -9.04
CA VAL A 112 -11.34 -5.49 -9.82
C VAL A 112 -10.74 -5.96 -11.15
N ASP A 113 -10.39 -7.25 -11.23
CA ASP A 113 -10.06 -7.90 -12.50
C ASP A 113 -11.33 -7.96 -13.37
N MET A 114 -11.47 -7.04 -14.33
CA MET A 114 -12.59 -7.04 -15.29
C MET A 114 -12.48 -8.11 -16.38
N ARG A 115 -11.49 -9.00 -16.31
CA ARG A 115 -11.32 -10.09 -17.26
C ARG A 115 -12.39 -11.16 -17.01
N LEU A 116 -13.07 -11.60 -18.06
CA LEU A 116 -13.98 -12.74 -17.97
C LEU A 116 -13.19 -13.98 -17.53
N ARG A 117 -13.39 -14.40 -16.28
CA ARG A 117 -12.77 -15.62 -15.77
C ARG A 117 -13.51 -16.83 -16.34
N PRO A 118 -12.78 -17.86 -16.83
CA PRO A 118 -13.41 -19.10 -17.22
C PRO A 118 -14.14 -19.71 -16.02
N GLN A 119 -15.34 -20.26 -16.27
CA GLN A 119 -16.12 -20.93 -15.24
C GLN A 119 -15.32 -22.10 -14.64
N PRO A 120 -15.43 -22.36 -13.33
CA PRO A 120 -14.74 -23.47 -12.70
C PRO A 120 -15.19 -24.80 -13.34
N LYS A 121 -14.23 -25.72 -13.54
CA LYS A 121 -14.52 -27.04 -14.08
C LYS A 121 -15.31 -27.85 -13.05
N LEU A 122 -16.61 -28.06 -13.29
CA LEU A 122 -17.47 -28.90 -12.44
C LEU A 122 -17.03 -30.38 -12.50
N ARG A 123 -17.15 -31.11 -11.37
CA ARG A 123 -16.87 -32.55 -11.33
C ARG A 123 -17.93 -33.33 -12.13
N PRO A 124 -17.61 -34.52 -12.68
CA PRO A 124 -18.58 -35.31 -13.43
C PRO A 124 -19.87 -35.63 -12.66
N GLY A 125 -19.78 -35.91 -11.34
CA GLY A 125 -20.94 -36.11 -10.48
C GLY A 125 -21.84 -34.87 -10.36
N ASP A 126 -21.23 -33.69 -10.18
CA ASP A 126 -21.96 -32.42 -10.11
C ASP A 126 -22.63 -32.09 -11.45
N LYS A 127 -22.00 -32.45 -12.57
CA LYS A 127 -22.61 -32.30 -13.91
C LYS A 127 -23.85 -33.18 -14.06
N LEU A 128 -23.78 -34.43 -13.59
CA LEU A 128 -24.90 -35.37 -13.66
C LEU A 128 -26.05 -34.94 -12.72
N ALA A 129 -25.75 -34.50 -11.51
CA ALA A 129 -26.74 -33.97 -10.58
C ALA A 129 -27.44 -32.73 -11.17
N ASN A 130 -26.67 -31.76 -11.67
CA ASN A 130 -27.23 -30.58 -12.33
C ASN A 130 -28.04 -30.93 -13.59
N ALA A 131 -27.63 -31.95 -14.35
CA ALA A 131 -28.40 -32.40 -15.51
C ALA A 131 -29.74 -33.03 -15.07
N ARG A 132 -29.72 -33.90 -14.05
CA ARG A 132 -30.92 -34.50 -13.48
C ARG A 132 -31.89 -33.44 -12.96
N ASP A 133 -31.40 -32.49 -12.19
CA ASP A 133 -32.20 -31.39 -11.65
C ASP A 133 -32.79 -30.52 -12.77
N LYS A 134 -32.02 -30.24 -13.83
CA LYS A 134 -32.54 -29.52 -15.00
C LYS A 134 -33.60 -30.32 -15.73
N THR A 135 -33.44 -31.64 -15.88
CA THR A 135 -34.43 -32.50 -16.54
C THR A 135 -35.70 -32.64 -15.72
N SER A 136 -35.61 -32.73 -14.38
CA SER A 136 -36.79 -32.81 -13.51
C SER A 136 -37.56 -31.50 -13.54
N ILE A 137 -36.88 -30.35 -13.47
CA ILE A 137 -37.50 -29.02 -13.62
C ILE A 137 -38.17 -28.91 -14.99
N TYR A 138 -37.52 -29.37 -16.06
CA TYR A 138 -38.10 -29.35 -17.41
C TYR A 138 -39.35 -30.23 -17.52
N ALA A 139 -39.30 -31.45 -16.98
CA ALA A 139 -40.45 -32.36 -16.97
C ALA A 139 -41.64 -31.73 -16.24
N ILE A 140 -41.42 -31.26 -15.01
CA ILE A 140 -42.45 -30.56 -14.20
C ILE A 140 -43.00 -29.34 -14.93
N SER A 141 -42.16 -28.58 -15.64
CA SER A 141 -42.61 -27.39 -16.40
C SER A 141 -43.40 -27.73 -17.67
N LYS A 142 -43.19 -28.95 -18.20
CA LYS A 142 -43.77 -29.43 -19.46
C LYS A 142 -45.06 -30.21 -19.24
N ASP A 143 -45.32 -30.69 -18.02
CA ASP A 143 -46.56 -31.34 -17.65
C ASP A 143 -47.76 -30.42 -17.92
N THR A 144 -48.56 -30.76 -18.94
CA THR A 144 -49.75 -30.00 -19.37
C THR A 144 -51.01 -30.36 -18.59
N GLN A 145 -50.88 -31.23 -17.59
CA GLN A 145 -51.98 -31.72 -16.75
C GLN A 145 -52.20 -30.86 -15.49
N MET A 146 -51.31 -29.90 -15.21
CA MET A 146 -51.45 -28.96 -14.09
C MET A 146 -52.45 -27.86 -14.45
N SER A 147 -53.34 -27.52 -13.53
CA SER A 147 -54.25 -26.37 -13.70
C SER A 147 -53.46 -25.06 -13.77
N ASP A 148 -53.98 -24.06 -14.48
CA ASP A 148 -53.29 -22.77 -14.67
C ASP A 148 -53.00 -22.08 -13.32
N GLU A 149 -53.88 -22.24 -12.33
CA GLU A 149 -53.71 -21.70 -10.98
C GLU A 149 -52.56 -22.36 -10.20
N GLU A 150 -52.42 -23.69 -10.31
CA GLU A 150 -51.31 -24.43 -9.69
C GLU A 150 -49.99 -24.11 -10.38
N ARG A 151 -50.02 -23.89 -11.69
CA ARG A 151 -48.86 -23.47 -12.48
C ARG A 151 -48.37 -22.08 -12.10
N GLU A 152 -49.28 -21.16 -11.79
CA GLU A 152 -48.95 -19.83 -11.31
C GLU A 152 -48.39 -19.84 -9.89
N LYS A 153 -48.96 -20.65 -8.98
CA LYS A 153 -48.42 -20.85 -7.62
C LYS A 153 -47.02 -21.44 -7.67
N LEU A 154 -46.79 -22.47 -8.49
CA LEU A 154 -45.46 -23.04 -8.68
C LEU A 154 -44.48 -22.01 -9.28
N ARG A 155 -44.94 -21.19 -10.22
CA ARG A 155 -44.14 -20.10 -10.79
C ARG A 155 -43.81 -19.03 -9.75
N GLN A 156 -44.72 -18.72 -8.84
CA GLN A 156 -44.50 -17.80 -7.72
C GLN A 156 -43.51 -18.40 -6.72
N GLU A 157 -43.68 -19.65 -6.28
CA GLU A 157 -42.74 -20.32 -5.37
C GLU A 157 -41.33 -20.45 -5.96
N LEU A 158 -41.22 -20.78 -7.25
CA LEU A 158 -39.95 -20.79 -7.97
C LEU A 158 -39.38 -19.36 -8.09
N LYS A 159 -40.22 -18.37 -8.41
CA LYS A 159 -39.80 -16.97 -8.48
C LYS A 159 -39.29 -16.49 -7.12
N ASP A 160 -39.93 -16.85 -6.01
CA ASP A 160 -39.53 -16.50 -4.65
C ASP A 160 -38.19 -17.15 -4.28
N ARG A 161 -38.01 -18.43 -4.62
CA ARG A 161 -36.74 -19.17 -4.41
C ARG A 161 -35.58 -18.66 -5.27
N PHE A 162 -35.86 -18.20 -6.48
CA PHE A 162 -34.88 -17.67 -7.42
C PHE A 162 -34.87 -16.13 -7.45
N THR A 163 -35.62 -15.46 -6.57
CA THR A 163 -35.47 -14.02 -6.40
C THR A 163 -34.04 -13.78 -5.92
N PRO A 164 -33.36 -12.76 -6.47
CA PRO A 164 -32.00 -12.44 -6.06
C PRO A 164 -31.85 -12.26 -4.54
N GLY A 165 -32.91 -11.92 -3.79
CA GLY A 165 -32.84 -11.70 -2.34
C GLY A 165 -32.62 -12.97 -1.48
N ALA A 166 -33.02 -14.16 -1.93
CA ALA A 166 -32.96 -15.38 -1.11
C ALA A 166 -31.61 -16.14 -1.19
N ARG A 167 -30.85 -15.96 -2.28
CA ARG A 167 -29.54 -16.64 -2.47
C ARG A 167 -28.40 -15.74 -2.97
N ALA A 168 -28.68 -14.59 -3.57
CA ALA A 168 -27.63 -13.71 -4.10
C ALA A 168 -27.51 -12.46 -3.23
N MET A 169 -26.36 -12.30 -2.57
CA MET A 169 -26.02 -10.98 -2.05
C MET A 169 -26.11 -9.98 -3.21
N PRO A 170 -26.89 -8.89 -3.12
CA PRO A 170 -27.09 -7.99 -4.24
C PRO A 170 -25.74 -7.39 -4.67
N ASN A 171 -25.46 -7.41 -5.97
CA ASN A 171 -24.18 -7.00 -6.54
C ASN A 171 -23.98 -5.46 -6.57
N SER A 172 -24.92 -4.68 -6.04
CA SER A 172 -24.87 -3.22 -6.01
C SER A 172 -25.03 -2.69 -4.58
N ILE A 173 -24.31 -1.62 -4.25
CA ILE A 173 -24.37 -0.97 -2.93
C ILE A 173 -25.81 -0.54 -2.58
N ARG A 174 -26.55 -0.05 -3.58
CA ARG A 174 -27.96 0.33 -3.42
C ARG A 174 -28.87 -0.88 -3.17
N GLY A 175 -28.60 -2.01 -3.82
CA GLY A 175 -29.33 -3.26 -3.57
C GLY A 175 -29.03 -3.84 -2.18
N LEU A 176 -27.77 -3.75 -1.73
CA LEU A 176 -27.38 -4.14 -0.37
C LEU A 176 -28.07 -3.26 0.67
N ALA A 177 -28.17 -1.95 0.43
CA ALA A 177 -28.90 -1.04 1.31
C ALA A 177 -30.39 -1.38 1.39
N ALA A 178 -31.04 -1.67 0.25
CA ALA A 178 -32.45 -2.06 0.24
C ALA A 178 -32.71 -3.36 1.01
N LEU A 179 -31.88 -4.39 0.79
CA LEU A 179 -31.97 -5.67 1.51
C LEU A 179 -31.68 -5.49 3.00
N ALA A 180 -30.69 -4.66 3.34
CA ALA A 180 -30.38 -4.34 4.72
C ALA A 180 -31.58 -3.66 5.40
N ASN A 181 -32.24 -2.70 4.74
CA ASN A 181 -33.41 -2.02 5.27
C ASN A 181 -34.57 -3.00 5.52
N GLU A 182 -34.88 -3.87 4.56
CA GLU A 182 -35.89 -4.93 4.72
C GLU A 182 -35.59 -5.83 5.94
N ARG A 183 -34.34 -6.29 6.07
CA ARG A 183 -33.92 -7.10 7.22
C ARG A 183 -33.96 -6.35 8.55
N ILE A 184 -33.69 -5.05 8.54
CA ILE A 184 -33.78 -4.19 9.72
C ILE A 184 -35.25 -4.05 10.14
N GLU A 185 -36.15 -3.78 9.19
CA GLU A 185 -37.60 -3.69 9.43
C GLU A 185 -38.17 -5.01 9.99
N ASP A 186 -37.78 -6.15 9.42
CA ASP A 186 -38.12 -7.48 9.90
C ASP A 186 -37.64 -7.74 11.34
N ALA A 187 -36.41 -7.35 11.66
CA ALA A 187 -35.83 -7.51 12.98
C ALA A 187 -36.43 -6.53 14.01
N ILE A 188 -36.87 -5.34 13.58
CA ILE A 188 -37.65 -4.39 14.38
C ILE A 188 -39.03 -4.98 14.70
N ALA A 189 -39.71 -5.55 13.70
CA ALA A 189 -41.01 -6.20 13.87
C ALA A 189 -40.92 -7.39 14.84
N ARG A 190 -39.82 -8.15 14.79
CA ARG A 190 -39.50 -9.23 15.75
C ARG A 190 -39.07 -8.72 17.13
N GLY A 191 -38.86 -7.42 17.32
CA GLY A 191 -38.47 -6.82 18.60
C GLY A 191 -37.02 -7.04 19.00
N GLN A 192 -36.15 -7.51 18.10
CA GLN A 192 -34.75 -7.85 18.41
C GLN A 192 -33.91 -6.63 18.83
N PHE A 193 -34.31 -5.42 18.41
CA PHE A 193 -33.64 -4.18 18.77
C PHE A 193 -33.98 -3.63 20.17
N LYS A 194 -34.95 -4.21 20.88
CA LYS A 194 -35.41 -3.65 22.17
C LYS A 194 -34.43 -3.88 23.32
N ASN A 195 -33.68 -4.98 23.32
CA ASN A 195 -32.80 -5.39 24.44
C ASN A 195 -31.34 -5.65 24.00
N ILE A 196 -30.81 -4.84 23.07
CA ILE A 196 -29.40 -4.95 22.70
C ILE A 196 -28.56 -4.26 23.77
N PRO A 197 -27.57 -4.92 24.40
CA PRO A 197 -26.65 -4.25 25.31
C PRO A 197 -25.89 -3.20 24.50
N ARG A 198 -26.14 -1.91 24.76
CA ARG A 198 -25.34 -0.86 24.13
C ARG A 198 -23.88 -1.05 24.54
N GLY A 199 -22.97 -0.97 23.58
CA GLY A 199 -21.54 -1.11 23.82
C GLY A 199 -21.04 -0.14 24.90
N LYS A 200 -19.93 -0.50 25.56
CA LYS A 200 -19.25 0.42 26.48
C LYS A 200 -18.92 1.70 25.73
N ALA A 201 -19.27 2.85 26.31
CA ALA A 201 -18.93 4.14 25.72
C ALA A 201 -17.43 4.18 25.44
N ILE A 202 -17.06 4.36 24.17
CA ILE A 202 -15.67 4.55 23.78
C ILE A 202 -15.24 5.85 24.46
N VAL A 203 -14.23 5.77 25.33
CA VAL A 203 -13.63 6.96 25.92
C VAL A 203 -12.99 7.73 24.77
N ARG A 204 -13.56 8.89 24.43
CA ARG A 204 -12.97 9.78 23.42
C ARG A 204 -11.58 10.18 23.90
N ASP A 205 -10.59 10.05 23.02
CA ASP A 205 -9.25 10.52 23.31
C ASP A 205 -9.28 12.02 23.55
N ALA A 206 -8.63 12.50 24.61
CA ALA A 206 -8.58 13.92 24.97
C ALA A 206 -8.06 14.84 23.85
N ARG A 207 -7.34 14.28 22.86
CA ARG A 207 -6.92 14.99 21.64
C ARG A 207 -8.08 15.40 20.74
N ALA A 208 -9.18 14.65 20.74
CA ALA A 208 -10.37 14.99 19.96
C ALA A 208 -11.06 16.26 20.46
N ASP A 209 -10.91 16.56 21.75
CA ASP A 209 -11.59 17.68 22.41
C ASP A 209 -10.69 18.90 22.66
N ASN A 210 -9.34 18.73 22.62
CA ASN A 210 -8.41 19.84 22.85
C ASN A 210 -7.45 20.08 21.65
N PRO A 211 -7.62 21.18 20.89
CA PRO A 211 -6.75 21.52 19.77
C PRO A 211 -5.34 21.96 20.19
N PHE A 212 -5.12 22.37 21.44
CA PHE A 212 -3.85 22.93 21.94
C PHE A 212 -2.83 21.89 22.43
N LEU A 213 -3.18 20.60 22.46
CA LEU A 213 -2.25 19.54 22.85
C LEU A 213 -1.55 18.97 21.63
N ASP A 214 -0.27 19.24 21.44
CA ASP A 214 0.46 18.66 20.31
C ASP A 214 0.45 17.12 20.35
N THR A 215 0.13 16.51 19.20
CA THR A 215 -0.05 15.05 19.07
C THR A 215 1.18 14.28 19.53
N THR A 216 2.36 14.83 19.27
CA THR A 216 3.64 14.20 19.57
C THR A 216 3.86 14.14 21.08
N GLU A 217 3.66 15.25 21.79
CA GLU A 217 3.81 15.33 23.25
C GLU A 217 2.78 14.48 23.98
N TYR A 218 1.52 14.53 23.54
CA TYR A 218 0.44 13.74 24.13
C TYR A 218 0.69 12.24 23.97
N ILE A 219 1.04 11.78 22.77
CA ILE A 219 1.31 10.36 22.51
C ILE A 219 2.57 9.94 23.26
N MET A 220 3.63 10.76 23.27
CA MET A 220 4.86 10.50 24.01
C MET A 220 4.60 10.35 25.51
N ASN A 221 3.88 11.28 26.13
CA ASN A 221 3.53 11.21 27.55
C ASN A 221 2.66 9.99 27.88
N LYS A 222 1.72 9.62 27.00
CA LYS A 222 0.89 8.42 27.17
C LYS A 222 1.70 7.13 27.01
N MET A 223 2.70 7.10 26.13
CA MET A 223 3.63 5.97 26.00
C MET A 223 4.54 5.85 27.22
N ILE A 224 5.09 6.96 27.73
CA ILE A 224 5.89 7.00 28.97
C ILE A 224 5.07 6.43 30.15
N GLN A 225 3.80 6.84 30.30
CA GLN A 225 2.93 6.36 31.37
C GLN A 225 2.48 4.90 31.22
N ARG A 226 2.43 4.35 30.00
CA ARG A 226 1.91 2.99 29.76
C ARG A 226 2.99 1.93 29.67
N GLN A 227 4.19 2.29 29.23
CA GLN A 227 5.28 1.35 29.00
C GLN A 227 6.38 1.48 30.03
N ASP A 228 6.27 2.42 30.99
CA ASP A 228 7.31 2.76 31.96
C ASP A 228 8.69 3.01 31.31
N ILE A 229 8.71 3.42 30.04
CA ILE A 229 9.94 3.70 29.31
C ILE A 229 10.34 5.13 29.65
N VAL A 230 11.41 5.22 30.42
CA VAL A 230 11.93 6.45 30.95
C VAL A 230 13.22 6.78 30.19
N PRO A 231 13.44 8.02 29.74
CA PRO A 231 14.70 8.40 29.12
C PRO A 231 15.92 7.98 29.96
N PRO A 232 17.03 7.57 29.34
CA PRO A 232 18.17 6.92 30.03
C PRO A 232 18.80 7.80 31.12
N TRP A 233 18.71 9.12 31.02
CA TRP A 233 19.21 10.03 32.05
C TRP A 233 18.30 10.07 33.30
N ILE A 234 16.99 9.90 33.15
CA ILE A 234 16.05 9.79 34.27
C ILE A 234 16.17 8.40 34.91
N GLU A 235 16.43 7.34 34.16
CA GLU A 235 16.75 6.02 34.73
C GLU A 235 17.95 6.10 35.68
N LYS A 236 19.02 6.77 35.25
CA LYS A 236 20.20 7.00 36.11
C LYS A 236 19.86 7.83 37.35
N GLN A 237 19.02 8.85 37.23
CA GLN A 237 18.55 9.61 38.39
C GLN A 237 17.71 8.75 39.34
N GLN A 238 16.82 7.90 38.82
CA GLN A 238 16.04 6.97 39.63
C GLN A 238 16.93 5.95 40.32
N GLU A 239 17.96 5.42 39.65
CA GLU A 239 18.97 4.54 40.23
C GLU A 239 19.70 5.23 41.39
N LEU A 240 20.16 6.47 41.20
CA LEU A 240 20.80 7.26 42.26
C LEU A 240 19.85 7.56 43.42
N VAL A 241 18.60 7.90 43.15
CA VAL A 241 17.58 8.15 44.18
C VAL A 241 17.27 6.86 44.94
N LYS A 242 17.12 5.72 44.25
CA LYS A 242 16.92 4.39 44.85
C LYS A 242 18.12 3.99 45.71
N ALA A 243 19.35 4.24 45.28
CA ALA A 243 20.56 3.97 46.06
C ALA A 243 20.70 4.89 47.30
N ALA A 244 20.31 6.16 47.17
CA ALA A 244 20.39 7.12 48.26
C ALA A 244 19.25 6.99 49.30
N ASN A 245 18.12 6.37 48.94
CA ASN A 245 16.97 6.22 49.83
C ASN A 245 17.27 5.39 51.11
N PRO A 246 17.88 4.19 51.03
CA PRO A 246 18.30 3.44 52.21
C PRO A 246 19.21 4.24 53.14
N TRP A 247 20.15 5.00 52.59
CA TRP A 247 21.04 5.86 53.36
C TRP A 247 20.28 6.99 54.08
N ARG A 248 19.33 7.64 53.40
CA ARG A 248 18.47 8.66 54.03
C ARG A 248 17.59 8.07 55.13
N LEU A 249 17.01 6.90 54.90
CA LEU A 249 16.21 6.18 55.89
C LEU A 249 17.06 5.82 57.12
N SER A 250 18.24 5.22 56.91
CA SER A 250 19.18 4.90 57.98
C SER A 250 19.67 6.15 58.72
N SER A 251 19.94 7.24 57.99
CA SER A 251 20.35 8.51 58.61
C SER A 251 19.24 9.11 59.46
N ARG A 252 17.98 9.01 59.02
CA ARG A 252 16.81 9.47 59.79
C ARG A 252 16.58 8.61 61.03
N THR A 253 16.65 7.28 60.92
CA THR A 253 16.48 6.39 62.07
C THR A 253 17.62 6.56 63.07
N ASN A 254 18.86 6.71 62.60
CA ASN A 254 20.02 7.00 63.45
C ASN A 254 19.92 8.39 64.11
N ALA A 255 19.46 9.41 63.39
CA ALA A 255 19.25 10.74 63.96
C ALA A 255 18.11 10.74 64.99
N GLN A 256 17.02 10.03 64.74
CA GLN A 256 15.91 9.88 65.69
C GLN A 256 16.35 9.09 66.93
N GLY A 257 17.11 8.01 66.76
CA GLY A 257 17.70 7.24 67.85
C GLY A 257 18.69 8.04 68.69
N ARG A 258 19.57 8.83 68.05
CA ARG A 258 20.49 9.76 68.75
C ARG A 258 19.73 10.86 69.47
N GLY A 259 18.69 11.44 68.87
CA GLY A 259 17.83 12.44 69.51
C GLY A 259 17.15 11.89 70.77
N ILE A 260 16.57 10.68 70.69
CA ILE A 260 15.95 10.00 71.84
C ILE A 260 17.01 9.68 72.92
N CYS A 261 18.20 9.24 72.53
CA CYS A 261 19.29 8.95 73.45
C CYS A 261 19.82 10.21 74.17
N CYS A 262 19.94 11.33 73.45
CA CYS A 262 20.30 12.63 74.04
C CYS A 262 19.23 13.13 75.02
N VAL A 263 17.94 13.00 74.68
CA VAL A 263 16.84 13.36 75.58
C VAL A 263 16.82 12.45 76.83
N GLY A 264 17.07 11.15 76.66
CA GLY A 264 17.21 10.20 77.77
C GLY A 264 18.41 10.48 78.68
N ALA A 265 19.56 10.86 78.11
CA ALA A 265 20.76 11.23 78.86
C ALA A 265 20.56 12.53 79.66
N VAL A 266 19.85 13.52 79.10
CA VAL A 266 19.49 14.76 79.81
C VAL A 266 18.49 14.48 80.94
N ALA A 267 17.54 13.55 80.74
CA ALA A 267 16.60 13.14 81.79
C ALA A 267 17.32 12.42 82.96
N GLN A 268 18.24 11.49 82.67
CA GLN A 268 19.01 10.79 83.70
C GLN A 268 19.99 11.70 84.45
N SER A 269 20.56 12.70 83.78
CA SER A 269 21.39 13.74 84.41
C SER A 269 20.59 14.59 85.41
N LYS A 270 19.37 15.03 85.04
CA LYS A 270 18.43 15.71 85.95
C LYS A 270 18.04 14.84 87.15
N GLU A 271 17.90 13.53 86.95
CA GLU A 271 17.49 12.60 88.02
C GLU A 271 18.63 12.26 88.97
N LYS A 272 19.87 12.11 88.47
CA LYS A 272 21.07 12.00 89.34
C LYS A 272 21.35 13.28 90.12
N GLY A 273 21.11 14.46 89.54
CA GLY A 273 21.20 15.74 90.26
C GLY A 273 20.13 15.96 91.34
N ARG A 274 18.98 15.25 91.25
CA ARG A 274 17.97 15.21 92.33
C ARG A 274 18.31 14.23 93.44
N ARG A 275 18.96 13.10 93.13
CA ARG A 275 19.29 12.07 94.13
C ARG A 275 20.51 12.39 95.01
N THR A 276 21.37 13.33 94.60
CA THR A 276 22.51 13.80 95.43
C THR A 276 22.15 14.92 96.42
N ASN A 277 20.87 15.33 96.49
CA ASN A 277 20.38 16.34 97.43
C ASN A 277 19.47 15.75 98.53
N LEU A 278 19.70 14.50 98.92
CA LEU A 278 19.12 13.93 100.13
C LEU A 278 20.27 13.62 101.10
N ARG A 279 20.57 14.61 101.96
CA ARG A 279 21.28 14.37 103.21
C ARG A 279 20.32 13.67 104.20
N PRO A 280 20.87 12.84 105.10
CA PRO A 280 20.10 12.04 106.04
C PRO A 280 19.71 12.87 107.27
N ASN A 281 18.73 12.34 108.03
CA ASN A 281 18.27 12.81 109.34
C ASN A 281 17.31 14.01 109.23
N GLU A 282 16.29 14.18 110.06
CA GLU A 282 16.22 13.96 111.51
C GLU A 282 14.73 14.07 111.93
N CYS A 283 14.36 13.30 112.95
CA CYS A 283 13.44 13.61 114.04
C CYS A 283 11.93 13.89 113.83
N TYR A 284 11.18 13.09 114.60
CA TYR A 284 9.88 13.35 115.21
C TYR A 284 9.68 14.78 115.72
N GLU A 285 8.51 15.37 115.45
CA GLU A 285 7.49 15.95 116.37
C GLU A 285 6.44 16.75 115.59
#